data_AF-B0BHT7-F1
#
_entry.id   AF-B0BHT7-F1
#
_cell.length_a   1.000
_cell.length_b   1.000
_cell.length_c   1.000
_cell.angle_alpha   90.00
_cell.angle_beta   90.00
_cell.angle_gamma   90.00
#
_symmetry.space_group_name_H-M   'P 1'
#
loop_
_entity.id
_entity.type
_entity.pdbx_description
1 polymer ?
#
loop_
_entity_poly.entity_id
_entity_poly.type
_entity_poly.pdbx_seq_one_letter_code
_entity_poly.pdbx_strand_id
1 'polypeptide(L)'
;MIAISKRLWNLSVAQRLLIVLAAGIYLVVFRPWAELNPSISIGSYSGAIATLVLALLPRGLRLVSALGIAIAATFVVLIAGRVVLGA
;
A
#
# COMPACT_ATOMS: atom_id res chain seq x y z
N MET A 1 -12.77 21.41 -3.49
CA MET A 1 -11.38 20.86 -3.56
C MET A 1 -10.46 21.29 -2.39
N ILE A 2 -10.62 22.47 -1.79
CA ILE A 2 -9.67 23.01 -0.76
C ILE A 2 -9.69 22.25 0.59
N ALA A 3 -10.78 21.60 0.95
CA ALA A 3 -10.91 20.92 2.26
C ALA A 3 -10.05 19.65 2.38
N ILE A 4 -9.76 18.96 1.26
CA ILE A 4 -9.02 17.68 1.28
C ILE A 4 -7.52 17.91 1.49
N SER A 5 -6.96 19.02 0.97
CA SER A 5 -5.53 19.31 1.09
C SER A 5 -5.09 19.68 2.50
N LYS A 6 -6.01 20.22 3.32
CA LYS A 6 -5.77 20.58 4.71
C LYS A 6 -6.13 19.46 5.70
N ARG A 7 -6.80 18.40 5.24
CA ARG A 7 -7.18 17.28 6.10
C ARG A 7 -5.92 16.54 6.54
N LEU A 8 -5.76 16.35 7.84
CA LEU A 8 -4.65 15.61 8.40
C LEU A 8 -4.94 14.10 8.35
N TRP A 9 -3.92 13.35 8.00
CA TRP A 9 -3.86 11.90 8.14
C TRP A 9 -3.83 11.58 9.63
N ASN A 10 -4.98 11.17 10.16
CA ASN A 10 -5.13 10.86 11.57
C ASN A 10 -5.88 9.53 11.75
N LEU A 11 -5.19 8.43 11.44
CA LEU A 11 -5.66 7.09 11.78
C LEU A 11 -5.33 6.76 13.23
N SER A 12 -6.34 6.24 13.94
CA SER A 12 -6.17 5.67 15.28
C SER A 12 -5.31 4.39 15.22
N VAL A 13 -4.76 3.95 16.37
CA VAL A 13 -3.96 2.72 16.43
C VAL A 13 -4.80 1.51 15.98
N ALA A 14 -6.06 1.45 16.44
CA ALA A 14 -6.99 0.40 16.06
C ALA A 14 -7.24 0.35 14.55
N GLN A 15 -7.41 1.51 13.89
CA GLN A 15 -7.60 1.56 12.44
C GLN A 15 -6.33 1.13 11.68
N ARG A 16 -5.14 1.48 12.16
CA ARG A 16 -3.88 1.00 11.57
C ARG A 16 -3.75 -0.52 11.67
N LEU A 17 -4.08 -1.08 12.84
CA LEU A 17 -4.06 -2.54 13.05
C LEU A 17 -5.05 -3.24 12.12
N LEU A 18 -6.26 -2.70 11.94
CA LEU A 18 -7.23 -3.22 11.00
C LEU A 18 -6.73 -3.19 9.56
N ILE A 19 -6.02 -2.13 9.15
CA ILE A 19 -5.42 -2.07 7.80
C ILE A 19 -4.32 -3.12 7.63
N VAL A 20 -3.47 -3.32 8.65
CA VAL A 20 -2.44 -4.37 8.63
C VAL A 20 -3.06 -5.75 8.54
N LEU A 21 -4.10 -6.03 9.33
CA LEU A 21 -4.88 -7.27 9.28
C LEU A 21 -5.51 -7.48 7.91
N ALA A 22 -6.16 -6.45 7.35
CA ALA A 22 -6.78 -6.52 6.04
C ALA A 22 -5.75 -6.76 4.92
N ALA A 23 -4.59 -6.11 4.98
CA ALA A 23 -3.49 -6.34 4.03
C ALA A 23 -2.94 -7.77 4.13
N GLY A 24 -2.81 -8.30 5.36
CA GLY A 24 -2.42 -9.70 5.59
C GLY A 24 -3.44 -10.68 5.02
N ILE A 25 -4.72 -10.48 5.31
CA ILE A 25 -5.81 -11.31 4.76
C ILE A 25 -5.81 -11.23 3.22
N TYR A 26 -5.66 -10.04 2.66
CA TYR A 26 -5.58 -9.84 1.21
C TYR A 26 -4.46 -10.67 0.58
N LEU A 27 -3.25 -10.62 1.15
CA LEU A 27 -2.12 -11.43 0.67
C LEU A 27 -2.39 -12.93 0.81
N VAL A 28 -3.02 -13.37 1.90
CA VAL A 28 -3.38 -14.79 2.12
C VAL A 28 -4.46 -15.28 1.16
N VAL A 29 -5.39 -14.42 0.77
CA VAL A 29 -6.47 -14.74 -0.18
C VAL A 29 -5.94 -14.82 -1.61
N PHE A 30 -5.16 -13.82 -2.03
CA PHE A 30 -4.63 -13.75 -3.40
C PHE A 30 -3.39 -14.62 -3.61
N ARG A 31 -2.71 -15.05 -2.54
CA ARG A 31 -1.54 -15.94 -2.55
C ARG A 31 -0.53 -15.62 -3.66
N PRO A 32 -0.02 -14.37 -3.75
CA PRO A 32 0.85 -13.97 -4.85
C PRO A 32 2.14 -14.79 -4.96
N TRP A 33 2.57 -15.49 -3.90
CA TRP A 33 3.70 -16.41 -3.90
C TRP A 33 3.44 -17.75 -4.62
N ALA A 34 2.18 -18.10 -4.88
CA ALA A 34 1.79 -19.30 -5.61
C ALA A 34 1.40 -18.99 -7.07
N GLU A 35 1.42 -17.72 -7.46
CA GLU A 35 0.97 -17.27 -8.78
C GLU A 35 2.11 -17.41 -9.82
N LEU A 36 1.82 -18.11 -10.92
CA LEU A 36 2.79 -18.35 -12.01
C LEU A 36 3.03 -17.10 -12.88
N ASN A 37 2.07 -16.17 -12.90
CA ASN A 37 2.18 -14.92 -13.66
C ASN A 37 2.81 -13.82 -12.79
N PRO A 38 4.07 -13.39 -13.07
CA PRO A 38 4.74 -12.38 -12.27
C PRO A 38 4.00 -11.03 -12.28
N SER A 39 3.36 -10.65 -13.38
CA SER A 39 2.55 -9.42 -13.46
C SER A 39 1.37 -9.40 -12.48
N ILE A 40 0.71 -10.54 -12.26
CA ILE A 40 -0.42 -10.66 -11.33
C ILE A 40 0.09 -10.61 -9.89
N SER A 41 1.18 -11.34 -9.62
CA SER A 41 1.86 -11.34 -8.32
C SER A 41 2.33 -9.94 -7.90
N ILE A 42 3.00 -9.21 -8.81
CA ILE A 42 3.45 -7.83 -8.60
C ILE A 42 2.28 -6.90 -8.31
N GLY A 43 1.15 -7.06 -9.03
CA GLY A 43 -0.07 -6.31 -8.80
C GLY A 43 -0.58 -6.46 -7.36
N SER A 44 -0.71 -7.70 -6.89
CA SER A 44 -1.15 -8.00 -5.51
C SER A 44 -0.18 -7.46 -4.45
N TYR A 45 1.13 -7.59 -4.64
CA TYR A 45 2.11 -7.00 -3.73
C TYR A 45 2.04 -5.47 -3.69
N SER A 46 1.84 -4.84 -4.85
CA SER A 46 1.75 -3.38 -4.93
C SER A 46 0.55 -2.82 -4.15
N GLY A 47 -0.62 -3.49 -4.22
CA GLY A 47 -1.81 -3.10 -3.45
C GLY A 47 -1.65 -3.33 -1.94
N ALA A 48 -1.02 -4.43 -1.54
CA ALA A 48 -0.73 -4.71 -0.13
C ALA A 48 0.27 -3.70 0.45
N ILE A 49 1.29 -3.31 -0.31
CA ILE A 49 2.28 -2.32 0.16
C ILE A 49 1.66 -0.93 0.24
N ALA A 50 0.81 -0.53 -0.72
CA ALA A 50 0.10 0.75 -0.64
C ALA A 50 -0.72 0.88 0.65
N THR A 51 -1.43 -0.18 1.03
CA THR A 51 -2.26 -0.20 2.24
C THR A 51 -1.42 -0.22 3.51
N LEU A 52 -0.32 -0.98 3.54
CA LEU A 52 0.61 -1.00 4.67
C LEU A 52 1.33 0.34 4.87
N VAL A 53 1.76 1.01 3.79
CA VAL A 53 2.41 2.32 3.86
C VAL A 53 1.46 3.36 4.45
N LEU A 54 0.18 3.35 4.06
CA LEU A 54 -0.85 4.18 4.67
C LEU A 54 -1.01 3.92 6.17
N ALA A 55 -0.93 2.67 6.60
CA ALA A 55 -0.98 2.31 8.03
C ALA A 55 0.28 2.77 8.80
N LEU A 56 1.44 2.82 8.16
CA LEU A 56 2.72 3.14 8.79
C LEU A 56 2.96 4.66 8.91
N LEU A 57 2.44 5.46 7.98
CA LEU A 57 2.62 6.92 7.91
C LEU A 57 2.31 7.63 9.25
N PRO A 58 3.13 8.57 9.75
CA PRO A 58 2.92 9.20 11.05
C PRO A 58 1.67 10.07 11.09
N ARG A 59 1.09 10.23 12.28
CA ARG A 59 -0.09 11.09 12.49
C ARG A 59 0.30 12.55 12.26
N GLY A 60 -0.59 13.32 11.63
CA GLY A 60 -0.36 14.75 11.39
C GLY A 60 0.28 15.08 10.03
N LEU A 61 0.54 14.07 9.19
CA LEU A 61 0.87 14.29 7.79
C LEU A 61 -0.37 14.77 7.03
N ARG A 62 -0.22 15.62 6.01
CA ARG A 62 -1.35 16.00 5.16
C ARG A 62 -1.86 14.79 4.39
N LEU A 63 -3.18 14.62 4.29
CA LEU A 63 -3.82 13.48 3.61
C LEU A 63 -3.28 13.31 2.18
N VAL A 64 -3.11 14.41 1.46
CA VAL A 64 -2.58 14.41 0.09
C VAL A 64 -1.14 13.90 0.03
N SER A 65 -0.30 14.28 1.00
CA SER A 65 1.08 13.80 1.11
C SER A 65 1.12 12.31 1.48
N ALA A 66 0.26 11.86 2.40
CA ALA A 66 0.10 10.45 2.73
C ALA A 66 -0.32 9.62 1.51
N LEU A 67 -1.28 10.11 0.74
CA LEU A 67 -1.73 9.48 -0.50
C LEU A 67 -0.60 9.44 -1.55
N GLY A 68 0.14 10.54 -1.69
CA GLY A 68 1.28 10.62 -2.60
C GLY A 68 2.39 9.63 -2.26
N ILE A 69 2.71 9.47 -0.96
CA ILE A 69 3.71 8.50 -0.49
C ILE A 69 3.24 7.07 -0.74
N ALA A 70 1.95 6.78 -0.53
CA ALA A 70 1.39 5.47 -0.83
C ALA A 70 1.47 5.14 -2.32
N ILE A 71 1.12 6.08 -3.20
CA ILE A 71 1.26 5.92 -4.65
C ILE A 71 2.72 5.71 -5.04
N ALA A 72 3.63 6.53 -4.51
CA ALA A 72 5.07 6.39 -4.78
C ALA A 72 5.59 5.00 -4.37
N ALA A 73 5.17 4.50 -3.21
CA ALA A 73 5.54 3.16 -2.75
C ALA A 73 5.00 2.06 -3.68
N THR A 74 3.76 2.17 -4.17
CA THR A 74 3.21 1.27 -5.20
C THR A 74 4.10 1.25 -6.44
N PHE A 75 4.51 2.41 -6.94
CA PHE A 75 5.41 2.50 -8.10
C PHE A 75 6.77 1.86 -7.84
N VAL A 76 7.35 2.04 -6.65
CA VAL A 76 8.60 1.36 -6.26
C VAL A 76 8.44 -0.16 -6.33
N VAL A 77 7.31 -0.70 -5.87
CA VAL A 77 7.04 -2.15 -5.93
C VAL A 77 6.82 -2.62 -7.36
N LEU A 78 6.13 -1.85 -8.19
CA LEU A 78 5.96 -2.18 -9.61
C LEU A 78 7.32 -2.24 -10.32
N ILE A 79 8.20 -1.24 -10.08
CA ILE A 79 9.53 -1.18 -10.70
C ILE A 79 10.44 -2.27 -10.14
N ALA A 80 10.54 -2.39 -8.82
CA ALA A 80 11.37 -3.41 -8.17
C ALA A 80 10.88 -4.82 -8.51
N GLY A 81 9.57 -5.05 -8.54
CA GLY A 81 8.97 -6.31 -8.94
C GLY A 81 9.32 -6.69 -10.37
N ARG A 82 9.27 -5.73 -11.31
CA ARG A 82 9.73 -5.93 -12.70
C ARG A 82 11.20 -6.30 -12.78
N VAL A 83 12.05 -5.61 -12.02
CA VAL A 83 13.51 -5.85 -11.98
C VAL A 83 13.85 -7.22 -11.37
N VAL A 84 13.16 -7.60 -10.28
CA VAL A 84 13.44 -8.85 -9.54
C VAL A 84 12.87 -10.08 -10.22
N LEU A 85 11.67 -9.97 -10.80
CA LEU A 85 10.95 -11.09 -11.43
C LEU A 85 11.17 -11.18 -12.95
N GLY A 86 11.96 -10.27 -13.53
CA GLY A 86 12.38 -10.32 -14.93
C GLY A 86 11.25 -10.19 -15.96
N ALA A 87 10.22 -9.41 -15.64
CA ALA A 87 9.02 -9.22 -16.47
C ALA A 87 9.06 -7.96 -17.33
#